data_AF-A0A6N9BD20-F1
#
_entry.id   AF-A0A6N9BD20-F1
#
_cell.length_a   1.000
_cell.length_b   1.000
_cell.length_c   1.000
_cell.angle_alpha   90.00
_cell.angle_beta   90.00
_cell.angle_gamma   90.00
#
_symmetry.space_group_name_H-M   'P 1'
#
loop_
_entity.id
_entity.type
_entity.pdbx_description
1 polymer ?
#
loop_
_entity_poly.entity_id
_entity_poly.type
_entity_poly.pdbx_seq_one_letter_code
_entity_poly.pdbx_strand_id
1 'polypeptide(L)'
;WYFMWRHLITPKVSATDTLEALLRKSRIAKWNVETIGFSPSGFDAYFLFKVLLLLFAGLMFLQAIAFFYRSLLEYREGDGSDNKYLDKDVLESTIDDPSQVTSEIGNTK
;
A
#
# COMPACT_ATOMS: atom_id res chain seq x y z
N TRP A 1 -17.06 -8.65 -7.33
CA TRP A 1 -16.89 -10.10 -7.07
C TRP A 1 -18.13 -10.89 -7.53
N TYR A 2 -19.28 -10.82 -6.86
CA TYR A 2 -20.52 -11.56 -7.24
C TYR A 2 -21.00 -11.29 -8.69
N PHE A 3 -20.97 -10.04 -9.14
CA PHE A 3 -21.36 -9.68 -10.51
C PHE A 3 -20.47 -10.31 -11.59
N MET A 4 -19.18 -10.52 -11.34
CA MET A 4 -18.26 -11.08 -12.34
C MET A 4 -18.64 -12.53 -12.67
N TRP A 5 -18.75 -13.38 -11.66
CA TRP A 5 -19.00 -14.82 -11.82
C TRP A 5 -20.31 -15.14 -12.53
N ARG A 6 -21.36 -14.32 -12.35
CA ARG A 6 -22.65 -14.51 -13.04
C ARG A 6 -22.59 -14.21 -14.55
N HIS A 7 -21.60 -13.44 -15.00
CA HIS A 7 -21.39 -13.14 -16.42
C HIS A 7 -20.49 -14.16 -17.12
N LEU A 8 -19.73 -14.97 -16.37
CA LEU A 8 -18.84 -16.01 -16.91
C LEU A 8 -19.54 -17.37 -17.09
N ILE A 9 -20.75 -17.52 -16.54
CA ILE A 9 -21.53 -18.76 -16.63
C ILE A 9 -22.62 -18.58 -17.70
N THR A 10 -22.60 -19.43 -18.71
CA THR A 10 -23.68 -19.53 -19.71
C THR A 10 -24.39 -20.88 -19.56
N PRO A 11 -25.74 -20.93 -19.62
CA PRO A 11 -26.69 -19.84 -19.87
C PRO A 11 -26.97 -18.96 -18.64
N LYS A 12 -27.38 -17.71 -18.87
CA LYS A 12 -27.74 -16.77 -17.80
C LYS A 12 -28.89 -17.33 -16.96
N VAL A 13 -28.63 -17.42 -15.66
CA VAL A 13 -29.63 -17.79 -14.68
C VAL A 13 -30.47 -16.55 -14.38
N SER A 14 -31.79 -16.68 -14.22
CA SER A 14 -32.64 -15.61 -13.69
C SER A 14 -33.22 -16.03 -12.35
N ALA A 15 -33.53 -15.07 -11.47
CA ALA A 15 -34.20 -15.37 -10.20
C ALA A 15 -35.64 -15.87 -10.38
N THR A 16 -36.21 -15.66 -11.57
CA THR A 16 -37.58 -16.07 -11.94
C THR A 16 -37.65 -17.47 -12.56
N ASP A 17 -36.51 -18.12 -12.83
CA ASP A 17 -36.50 -19.48 -13.40
C ASP A 17 -37.04 -20.50 -12.37
N THR A 18 -37.90 -21.42 -12.81
CA THR A 18 -38.38 -22.52 -11.96
C THR A 18 -37.26 -23.51 -11.65
N LEU A 19 -37.37 -24.24 -10.54
CA LEU A 19 -36.36 -25.22 -10.11
C LEU A 19 -36.01 -26.24 -11.21
N GLU A 20 -37.00 -26.69 -11.96
CA GLU A 20 -36.82 -27.66 -13.05
C GLU A 20 -36.05 -27.05 -14.23
N ALA A 21 -36.30 -25.79 -14.56
CA ALA A 21 -35.53 -25.05 -15.57
C ALA A 21 -34.07 -24.84 -15.12
N LEU A 22 -33.84 -24.58 -13.83
CA LEU A 22 -32.50 -24.46 -13.25
C LEU A 22 -31.71 -25.77 -13.31
N LEU A 23 -32.35 -26.90 -12.98
CA LEU A 23 -31.73 -28.23 -13.05
C LEU A 23 -31.39 -28.66 -14.48
N ARG A 24 -32.17 -28.19 -15.46
CA ARG A 24 -31.86 -28.41 -16.87
C ARG A 24 -30.70 -27.52 -17.35
N LYS A 25 -30.68 -26.26 -16.93
CA LYS A 25 -29.60 -25.30 -17.24
C LYS A 25 -28.27 -25.68 -16.59
N SER A 26 -28.28 -26.24 -15.37
CA SER A 26 -27.06 -26.65 -14.66
C SER A 26 -26.29 -27.76 -15.39
N ARG A 27 -26.99 -28.69 -16.07
CA ARG A 27 -26.35 -29.75 -16.87
C ARG A 27 -25.62 -29.26 -18.12
N ILE A 28 -25.95 -28.06 -18.60
CA ILE A 28 -25.38 -27.46 -19.81
C ILE A 28 -24.64 -26.17 -19.43
N ALA A 29 -24.35 -25.98 -18.14
CA ALA A 29 -23.58 -24.86 -17.66
C ALA A 29 -22.17 -24.96 -18.24
N LYS A 30 -21.87 -24.06 -19.18
CA LYS A 30 -20.54 -23.89 -19.73
C LYS A 30 -19.89 -22.74 -18.99
N TRP A 31 -18.71 -23.03 -18.48
CA TRP A 31 -17.86 -22.00 -17.93
C TRP A 31 -17.16 -21.31 -19.10
N ASN A 32 -17.74 -20.21 -19.56
CA ASN A 32 -17.08 -19.35 -20.53
C ASN A 32 -16.08 -18.47 -19.77
N VAL A 33 -14.97 -19.09 -19.35
CA VAL A 33 -13.70 -18.38 -19.28
C VAL A 33 -13.10 -18.36 -20.68
N GLU A 34 -13.87 -17.93 -21.69
CA GLU A 34 -13.28 -17.53 -22.96
C GLU A 34 -12.73 -16.12 -22.74
N THR A 35 -11.46 -16.05 -22.34
CA THR A 35 -10.45 -15.22 -23.01
C THR A 35 -10.83 -13.83 -23.53
N ILE A 36 -11.66 -13.07 -22.81
CA ILE A 36 -11.73 -11.61 -22.97
C ILE A 36 -10.45 -11.06 -22.33
N GLY A 37 -9.35 -11.09 -23.08
CA GLY A 37 -8.05 -10.67 -22.60
C GLY A 37 -6.87 -11.16 -23.43
N PHE A 38 -6.94 -11.11 -24.76
CA PHE A 38 -5.73 -11.26 -25.57
C PHE A 38 -5.65 -10.20 -26.66
N SER A 39 -4.97 -9.09 -26.33
CA SER A 39 -3.87 -8.68 -27.21
C SER A 39 -2.94 -9.90 -27.39
N PRO A 40 -2.31 -10.12 -28.56
CA PRO A 40 -1.30 -11.16 -28.73
C PRO A 40 -0.19 -11.17 -27.66
N SER A 41 -0.04 -10.08 -26.91
CA SER A 41 0.88 -9.92 -25.77
C SER A 41 0.31 -10.17 -24.36
N GLY A 42 -0.98 -10.52 -24.20
CA GLY A 42 -1.56 -10.96 -22.91
C GLY A 42 -1.76 -9.88 -21.83
N PHE A 43 -1.63 -8.59 -22.16
CA PHE A 43 -1.77 -7.50 -21.19
C PHE A 43 -3.09 -6.72 -21.41
N ASP A 44 -4.12 -7.03 -20.62
CA ASP A 44 -5.40 -6.30 -20.60
C ASP A 44 -5.39 -5.21 -19.51
N ALA A 45 -5.73 -3.97 -19.89
CA ALA A 45 -5.87 -2.84 -18.99
C ALA A 45 -6.87 -3.10 -17.85
N TYR A 46 -7.91 -3.92 -18.10
CA TYR A 46 -8.87 -4.29 -17.08
C TYR A 46 -8.27 -5.19 -15.98
N PHE A 47 -7.35 -6.09 -16.34
CA PHE A 47 -6.60 -6.90 -15.38
C PHE A 47 -5.61 -6.04 -14.58
N LEU A 48 -4.84 -5.19 -15.28
CA LEU A 48 -3.90 -4.28 -14.65
C LEU A 48 -4.60 -3.37 -13.63
N PHE A 49 -5.74 -2.78 -14.00
CA PHE A 49 -6.52 -1.91 -13.13
C PHE A 49 -6.92 -2.60 -11.81
N LYS A 50 -7.31 -3.88 -11.86
CA LYS A 50 -7.66 -4.65 -10.66
C LYS A 50 -6.47 -4.91 -9.76
N VAL A 51 -5.32 -5.27 -10.33
CA VAL A 51 -4.08 -5.48 -9.56
C VAL A 51 -3.65 -4.17 -8.91
N LEU A 52 -3.81 -3.05 -9.61
CA LEU A 52 -3.52 -1.72 -9.07
C LEU A 52 -4.44 -1.36 -7.90
N LEU A 53 -5.74 -1.66 -8.00
CA LEU A 53 -6.68 -1.49 -6.88
C LEU A 53 -6.35 -2.38 -5.67
N LEU A 54 -5.91 -3.62 -5.92
CA LEU A 54 -5.49 -4.54 -4.85
C LEU A 54 -4.23 -4.02 -4.14
N LEU A 55 -3.22 -3.59 -4.90
CA LEU A 55 -2.01 -2.98 -4.37
C LEU A 55 -2.31 -1.70 -3.60
N PHE A 56 -3.18 -0.84 -4.15
CA PHE A 56 -3.62 0.38 -3.46
C PHE A 56 -4.31 0.09 -2.13
N ALA A 57 -5.23 -0.89 -2.10
CA ALA A 57 -5.85 -1.33 -0.86
C ALA A 57 -4.81 -1.88 0.13
N GLY A 58 -3.85 -2.69 -0.33
CA GLY A 58 -2.74 -3.18 0.48
C GLY A 58 -1.89 -2.05 1.08
N LEU A 59 -1.57 -1.02 0.29
CA LEU A 59 -0.86 0.17 0.76
C LEU A 59 -1.67 0.95 1.81
N MET A 60 -2.99 1.07 1.64
CA MET A 60 -3.86 1.71 2.65
C MET A 60 -3.87 0.94 3.98
N PHE A 61 -3.88 -0.40 3.94
CA PHE A 61 -3.75 -1.21 5.16
C PHE A 61 -2.38 -1.05 5.83
N LEU A 62 -1.29 -1.06 5.05
CA LEU A 62 0.06 -0.82 5.56
C LEU A 62 0.19 0.57 6.21
N GLN A 63 -0.36 1.61 5.57
CA GLN A 63 -0.40 2.96 6.12
C GLN A 63 -1.19 3.02 7.43
N ALA A 64 -2.36 2.36 7.48
CA ALA A 64 -3.16 2.30 8.69
C ALA A 64 -2.41 1.61 9.84
N ILE A 65 -1.81 0.44 9.59
CA ILE A 65 -1.03 -0.29 10.59
C ILE A 65 0.15 0.55 11.08
N ALA A 66 0.89 1.21 10.18
CA ALA A 66 2.01 2.08 10.55
C ALA A 66 1.57 3.24 11.46
N PHE A 67 0.45 3.90 11.13
CA PHE A 67 -0.12 4.97 11.94
C PHE A 67 -0.55 4.47 13.33
N PHE A 68 -1.30 3.37 13.39
CA PHE A 68 -1.75 2.80 14.66
C PHE A 68 -0.57 2.30 15.51
N TYR A 69 0.45 1.72 14.89
CA TYR A 69 1.65 1.28 15.59
C TYR A 69 2.39 2.47 16.21
N ARG A 70 2.56 3.58 15.46
CA ARG A 70 3.13 4.83 16.00
C ARG A 70 2.31 5.36 17.17
N SER A 71 0.99 5.47 17.01
CA SER A 71 0.09 5.95 18.07
C SER A 71 0.12 5.06 19.32
N LEU A 72 0.26 3.74 19.15
CA LEU A 72 0.38 2.80 20.27
C LEU A 72 1.72 2.95 21.00
N LEU A 73 2.82 3.15 20.28
CA LEU A 73 4.12 3.40 20.91
C LEU A 73 4.10 4.69 21.72
N GLU A 74 3.51 5.75 21.16
CA GLU A 74 3.32 7.03 21.84
C GLU A 74 2.45 6.89 23.11
N TYR A 75 1.35 6.14 23.02
CA TYR A 75 0.50 5.83 24.18
C TYR A 75 1.24 5.05 25.29
N ARG A 76 2.20 4.20 24.91
CA ARG A 76 2.99 3.39 25.85
C ARG A 76 4.17 4.14 26.47
N GLU A 77 4.79 5.07 25.74
CA GLU A 77 5.92 5.87 26.24
C GLU A 77 5.46 7.04 27.11
N GLY A 78 4.23 7.55 26.94
CA GLY A 78 3.68 8.64 27.76
C GLY A 78 4.48 9.94 27.66
N ASP A 79 4.48 10.75 28.72
CA ASP A 79 5.15 12.08 28.76
C ASP A 79 6.67 12.03 28.49
N GLY A 80 7.30 10.85 28.51
CA GLY A 80 8.72 10.66 28.18
C GLY A 80 9.03 10.63 26.68
N SER A 81 8.01 10.73 25.83
CA SER A 81 8.13 10.75 24.37
C SER A 81 8.46 12.14 23.80
N ASP A 82 8.21 13.22 24.55
CA ASP A 82 8.40 14.58 24.05
C ASP A 82 9.89 14.89 23.77
N ASN A 83 10.21 15.20 22.52
CA ASN A 83 11.57 15.49 22.01
C ASN A 83 12.59 14.33 22.08
N LYS A 84 12.16 13.10 22.35
CA LYS A 84 13.06 11.94 22.36
C LYS A 84 13.53 11.68 20.92
N TYR A 85 14.85 11.78 20.69
CA TYR A 85 15.50 11.72 19.37
C TYR A 85 15.28 12.93 18.44
N LEU A 86 14.82 14.08 18.96
CA LEU A 86 14.81 15.31 18.19
C LEU A 86 16.23 15.87 18.08
N ASP A 87 16.95 15.41 17.07
CA ASP A 87 18.25 15.93 16.71
C ASP A 87 18.09 17.35 16.12
N LYS A 88 18.60 18.34 16.86
CA LYS A 88 18.63 19.76 16.48
C LYS A 88 20.07 20.22 16.28
N ASP A 89 20.93 19.37 15.77
CA ASP A 89 22.30 19.76 15.50
C ASP A 89 22.32 20.91 14.47
N VAL A 90 22.73 22.09 14.94
CA VAL A 90 23.02 23.25 14.11
C VAL A 90 24.36 23.00 13.46
N LEU A 91 24.35 22.72 12.15
CA LEU A 91 25.55 22.67 11.33
C LEU A 91 26.09 24.09 11.10
N GLU A 92 26.58 24.76 12.14
CA GLU A 92 27.23 26.07 12.01
C GLU A 92 28.61 26.06 12.70
N SER A 93 29.61 26.05 11.82
CA SER A 93 30.97 26.59 11.96
C SER A 93 31.87 26.06 13.09
N THR A 94 32.50 24.91 12.84
CA THR A 94 33.95 24.81 13.10
C THR A 94 34.69 25.18 11.81
N ILE A 95 34.52 26.43 11.36
CA ILE A 95 35.41 27.05 10.37
C ILE A 95 36.11 28.17 11.12
N ASP A 96 37.43 28.01 11.22
CA ASP A 96 38.45 29.05 11.35
C ASP A 96 38.18 30.21 12.32
N ASP A 97 38.57 30.05 13.59
CA ASP A 97 39.02 31.21 14.37
C ASP A 97 40.55 31.18 14.55
N PRO A 98 41.32 31.78 13.63
CA PRO A 98 42.77 31.94 13.76
C PRO A 98 43.20 32.91 14.87
N SER A 99 42.27 33.56 15.60
CA SER A 99 42.61 34.49 16.69
C SER A 99 43.13 33.79 17.96
N GLN A 100 42.89 32.49 18.12
CA GLN A 100 43.36 31.74 19.30
C GLN A 100 44.84 31.32 19.19
N VAL A 101 45.37 31.14 17.98
CA VAL A 101 46.75 30.65 17.75
C VAL A 101 47.80 31.71 18.11
N THR A 102 47.48 33.00 17.97
CA THR A 102 48.44 34.08 18.23
C THR A 102 48.65 34.36 19.72
N SER A 103 47.75 33.89 20.58
CA SER A 103 47.82 34.11 22.04
C SER A 103 48.79 33.16 22.76
N GLU A 104 49.08 31.98 22.20
CA GLU A 104 49.97 31.00 22.82
C GLU A 104 51.46 31.28 22.57
N ILE A 105 51.82 31.86 21.42
CA ILE A 105 53.24 32.07 21.04
C ILE A 105 53.87 33.25 21.81
N GLY A 106 53.04 34.15 22.38
CA GLY A 106 53.52 35.29 23.19
C GLY A 106 53.83 34.98 24.65
N ASN A 107 53.46 33.80 25.15
CA ASN A 107 53.56 33.46 26.58
C ASN A 107 54.65 32.43 26.92
N THR A 108 55.36 31.89 25.93
CA THR A 108 56.54 31.04 26.15
C THR A 108 57.81 31.87 25.99
N LYS A 109 58.15 32.63 27.02
CA LYS A 109 59.52 33.07 27.30
C LYS A 109 60.21 32.03 28.19
#